data_AF-A0A955JC40-F1
#
_entry.id   AF-A0A955JC40-F1
#
_cell.length_a   1.000
_cell.length_b   1.000
_cell.length_c   1.000
_cell.angle_alpha   90.00
_cell.angle_beta   90.00
_cell.angle_gamma   90.00
#
_symmetry.space_group_name_H-M   'P 1'
#
loop_
_entity.id
_entity.type
_entity.pdbx_description
1 polymer ?
#
loop_
_entity_poly.entity_id
_entity_poly.type
_entity_poly.pdbx_seq_one_letter_code
_entity_poly.pdbx_strand_id
1 'polypeptide(L)'
;MRTKTVAVNKKAAELVRQCFELYARGDKTCGDKAGFFANGMATKGRRKTKNGPKTTGGKRWHETKVKHMLENIFYYGHFRYAGEVYEGKHTSIVDRALFDR
;
A
#
# COMPACT_ATOMS: atom_id res chain seq x y z
N MET A 1 25.20 -9.29 -8.71
CA MET A 1 24.27 -8.60 -9.64
C MET A 1 23.05 -8.14 -8.84
N ARG A 2 22.64 -6.87 -8.93
CA ARG A 2 21.42 -6.37 -8.28
C ARG A 2 20.21 -6.67 -9.16
N THR A 3 19.44 -7.68 -8.81
CA THR A 3 18.15 -7.95 -9.46
C THR A 3 17.15 -6.89 -9.01
N LYS A 4 16.73 -6.01 -9.94
CA LYS A 4 15.68 -5.02 -9.72
C LYS A 4 14.31 -5.72 -9.79
N THR A 5 14.09 -6.72 -8.93
CA THR A 5 12.87 -7.53 -8.91
C THR A 5 12.02 -7.14 -7.72
N VAL A 6 10.72 -6.95 -7.96
CA VAL A 6 9.74 -6.66 -6.91
C VAL A 6 9.22 -7.99 -6.36
N ALA A 7 9.55 -8.29 -5.11
CA ALA A 7 9.04 -9.46 -4.41
C ALA A 7 7.83 -9.08 -3.55
N VAL A 8 6.75 -9.87 -3.63
CA VAL A 8 5.57 -9.67 -2.79
C VAL A 8 5.83 -10.15 -1.37
N ASN A 9 5.59 -9.27 -0.40
CA ASN A 9 5.57 -9.66 1.02
C ASN A 9 4.17 -10.16 1.38
N LYS A 10 4.04 -11.47 1.62
CA LYS A 10 2.75 -12.14 1.89
C LYS A 10 1.92 -11.46 2.98
N LYS A 11 2.53 -11.19 4.15
CA LYS A 11 1.83 -10.54 5.29
C LYS A 11 1.30 -9.16 4.93
N ALA A 12 2.11 -8.37 4.22
CA ALA A 12 1.70 -7.04 3.77
C ALA A 12 0.60 -7.14 2.70
N ALA A 13 0.74 -8.08 1.76
CA ALA A 13 -0.22 -8.31 0.69
C ALA A 13 -1.60 -8.72 1.20
N GLU A 14 -1.68 -9.58 2.22
CA GLU A 14 -2.94 -9.95 2.85
C GLU A 14 -3.64 -8.75 3.50
N LEU A 15 -2.90 -7.90 4.21
CA LEU A 15 -3.45 -6.66 4.77
C LEU A 15 -3.96 -5.71 3.69
N VAL A 16 -3.21 -5.57 2.59
CA VAL A 16 -3.66 -4.76 1.45
C VAL A 16 -4.96 -5.31 0.87
N ARG A 17 -5.05 -6.63 0.62
CA ARG A 17 -6.28 -7.27 0.11
C ARG A 17 -7.47 -7.02 1.04
N GLN A 18 -7.31 -7.26 2.34
CA GLN A 18 -8.36 -7.01 3.32
C GLN A 18 -8.83 -5.55 3.32
N CYS A 19 -7.92 -4.60 3.13
CA CYS A 19 -8.29 -3.20 3.04
C CYS A 19 -9.04 -2.85 1.76
N PHE A 20 -8.70 -3.46 0.62
CA PHE A 20 -9.48 -3.33 -0.61
C PHE A 20 -10.87 -3.98 -0.49
N GLU A 21 -10.98 -5.16 0.13
CA GLU A 21 -12.28 -5.79 0.40
C GLU A 21 -13.16 -4.92 1.31
N LEU A 22 -12.59 -4.38 2.39
CA LEU A 22 -13.27 -3.44 3.28
C LEU A 22 -13.62 -2.11 2.59
N TYR A 23 -12.90 -1.74 1.54
CA TYR A 23 -13.22 -0.59 0.71
C TYR A 23 -14.41 -0.89 -0.22
N ALA A 24 -14.34 -1.97 -0.99
CA ALA A 24 -15.38 -2.42 -1.90
C ALA A 24 -16.71 -2.77 -1.19
N ARG A 25 -16.65 -3.11 0.10
CA ARG A 25 -17.85 -3.34 0.94
C ARG A 25 -18.55 -2.04 1.36
N GLY A 26 -17.86 -0.89 1.38
CA GLY A 26 -18.44 0.40 1.77
C GLY A 26 -18.67 0.61 3.28
N ASP A 27 -18.42 -0.41 4.10
CA ASP A 27 -18.81 -0.45 5.53
C ASP A 27 -17.92 0.38 6.48
N LYS A 28 -16.70 0.79 6.06
CA LYS A 28 -15.74 1.44 6.97
C LYS A 28 -15.21 2.76 6.42
N THR A 29 -15.13 3.76 7.30
CA THR A 29 -14.52 5.05 6.97
C THR A 29 -13.02 4.91 6.71
N CYS A 30 -12.46 5.86 5.96
CA CYS A 30 -11.05 5.86 5.59
C CYS A 30 -10.16 6.02 6.86
N GLY A 31 -10.66 6.70 7.90
CA GLY A 31 -10.13 6.70 9.26
C GLY A 31 -10.06 5.32 9.93
N ASP A 32 -11.14 4.53 9.93
CA ASP A 32 -11.14 3.17 10.52
C ASP A 32 -10.14 2.24 9.84
N LYS A 33 -10.03 2.34 8.50
CA LYS A 33 -9.01 1.61 7.72
C LYS A 33 -7.59 1.97 8.15
N ALA A 34 -7.33 3.25 8.43
CA ALA A 34 -6.04 3.71 8.99
C ALA A 34 -5.74 3.13 10.39
N GLY A 35 -6.78 2.90 11.19
CA GLY A 35 -6.66 2.21 12.50
C GLY A 35 -6.31 0.73 12.34
N PHE A 36 -6.93 0.05 11.36
CA PHE A 36 -6.64 -1.35 11.05
C PHE A 36 -5.17 -1.56 10.64
N PHE A 37 -4.63 -0.67 9.79
CA PHE A 37 -3.21 -0.69 9.45
C PHE A 37 -2.30 -0.40 10.64
N ALA A 38 -2.72 0.39 11.63
CA ALA A 38 -1.90 0.62 12.83
C ALA A 38 -1.71 -0.68 13.65
N ASN A 39 -2.72 -1.55 13.67
CA ASN A 39 -2.68 -2.83 14.39
C ASN A 39 -1.90 -3.93 13.64
N GLY A 40 -1.87 -3.90 12.30
CA GLY A 40 -1.15 -4.91 11.48
C GLY A 40 0.20 -4.45 10.91
N MET A 41 0.41 -3.15 10.70
CA MET A 41 1.61 -2.58 10.08
C MET A 41 1.87 -1.12 10.55
N ALA A 42 2.61 -1.00 11.65
CA ALA A 42 3.12 0.27 12.15
C ALA A 42 3.88 1.06 11.07
N THR A 43 3.67 2.39 11.02
CA THR A 43 4.47 3.27 10.16
C THR A 43 5.94 3.12 10.51
N LYS A 44 6.78 2.76 9.52
CA LYS A 44 8.23 2.72 9.74
C LYS A 44 8.76 4.13 10.01
N GLY A 45 9.61 4.26 11.02
CA GLY A 45 10.33 5.51 11.31
C GLY A 45 11.11 5.99 10.09
N ARG A 46 10.91 7.25 9.69
CA ARG A 46 11.61 7.85 8.54
C ARG A 46 12.91 8.47 9.04
N ARG A 47 13.99 8.31 8.27
CA ARG A 47 15.20 9.12 8.47
C ARG A 47 15.07 10.39 7.65
N LYS A 48 15.30 11.55 8.27
CA LYS A 48 15.30 12.86 7.57
C LYS A 48 16.57 13.03 6.73
N THR A 49 17.68 12.42 7.15
CA THR A 49 18.97 12.45 6.45
C THR A 49 19.59 11.06 6.44
N LYS A 50 20.49 10.76 5.49
CA LYS A 50 21.14 9.44 5.36
C LYS A 50 21.81 8.96 6.67
N ASN A 51 22.32 9.90 7.46
CA ASN A 51 23.03 9.64 8.73
C ASN A 51 22.24 10.07 9.99
N GLY A 52 20.97 10.48 9.85
CA GLY A 52 20.17 10.98 10.97
C GLY A 52 19.47 9.86 11.76
N PRO A 53 19.12 10.12 13.04
CA PRO A 53 18.29 9.21 13.81
C PRO A 53 16.94 8.99 13.11
N LYS A 54 16.42 7.76 13.21
CA LYS A 54 15.06 7.45 12.73
C LYS A 54 14.08 8.14 13.66
N THR A 55 13.07 8.79 13.11
CA THR A 55 11.92 9.24 13.92
C THR A 55 11.22 8.03 14.54
N THR A 56 10.62 8.22 15.72
CA THR A 56 9.82 7.19 16.39
C THR A 56 8.72 6.72 15.44
N GLY A 57 8.86 5.48 14.95
CA GLY A 57 7.84 4.81 14.17
C GLY A 57 6.64 4.42 15.04
N GLY A 58 5.68 3.69 14.49
CA GLY A 58 4.52 3.22 15.28
C GLY A 58 3.31 4.14 15.26
N LYS A 59 3.35 5.26 14.53
CA LYS A 59 2.18 6.12 14.37
C LYS A 59 1.12 5.48 13.47
N ARG A 60 -0.16 5.69 13.81
CA ARG A 60 -1.33 5.38 12.97
C ARG A 60 -1.14 5.98 11.58
N TRP A 61 -1.61 5.27 10.56
CA TRP A 61 -1.59 5.83 9.21
C TRP A 61 -2.54 7.03 9.14
N HIS A 62 -2.13 8.08 8.43
CA HIS A 62 -3.04 9.19 8.15
C HIS A 62 -4.02 8.76 7.06
N GLU A 63 -5.26 9.27 7.10
CA GLU A 63 -6.29 8.95 6.11
C GLU A 63 -5.81 9.19 4.67
N THR A 64 -5.12 10.31 4.44
CA THR A 64 -4.50 10.63 3.14
C THR A 64 -3.57 9.54 2.63
N LYS A 65 -2.81 8.86 3.50
CA LYS A 65 -1.96 7.74 3.07
C LYS A 65 -2.77 6.54 2.64
N VAL A 66 -3.88 6.27 3.31
CA VAL A 66 -4.80 5.17 2.94
C VAL A 66 -5.43 5.47 1.59
N LYS A 67 -5.87 6.71 1.35
CA LYS A 67 -6.38 7.15 0.05
C LYS A 67 -5.35 6.95 -1.07
N HIS A 68 -4.12 7.43 -0.88
CA HIS A 68 -3.04 7.23 -1.86
C HIS A 68 -2.68 5.76 -2.09
N MET A 69 -2.89 4.91 -1.08
CA MET A 69 -2.67 3.47 -1.22
C MET A 69 -3.76 2.84 -2.10
N LEU A 70 -5.03 3.22 -1.89
CA LEU A 70 -6.16 2.73 -2.66
C LEU A 70 -6.12 3.21 -4.12
N GLU A 71 -5.62 4.41 -4.39
CA GLU A 71 -5.44 4.94 -5.75
C GLU A 71 -4.25 4.32 -6.51
N ASN A 72 -3.40 3.55 -5.82
CA ASN A 72 -2.15 3.11 -6.41
C ASN A 72 -2.35 1.91 -7.35
N ILE A 73 -2.16 2.19 -8.63
CA ILE A 73 -2.21 1.26 -9.77
C ILE A 73 -1.23 0.06 -9.63
N PHE A 74 -0.19 0.23 -8.82
CA PHE A 74 0.80 -0.80 -8.55
C PHE A 74 0.22 -2.09 -7.97
N TYR A 75 -0.89 -2.01 -7.23
CA TYR A 75 -1.47 -3.17 -6.55
C TYR A 75 -2.18 -4.14 -7.51
N TYR A 76 -2.62 -3.70 -8.69
CA TYR A 76 -3.24 -4.57 -9.71
C TYR A 76 -2.26 -4.95 -10.85
N GLY A 77 -0.95 -4.86 -10.59
CA GLY A 77 0.07 -5.35 -11.53
C GLY A 77 0.49 -4.32 -12.58
N HIS A 78 -0.02 -3.10 -12.56
CA HIS A 78 0.34 -2.06 -13.53
C HIS A 78 1.27 -1.02 -12.90
N PHE A 79 1.99 -0.23 -13.69
CA PHE A 79 2.77 0.90 -13.18
C PHE A 79 2.61 2.10 -14.11
N ARG A 80 2.69 3.30 -13.52
CA ARG A 80 2.65 4.55 -14.30
C ARG A 80 4.06 5.01 -14.62
N TYR A 81 4.37 5.26 -15.89
CA TYR A 81 5.63 5.83 -16.34
C TYR A 81 5.38 6.86 -17.44
N ALA A 82 6.03 8.02 -17.34
CA ALA A 82 5.85 9.13 -18.29
C ALA A 82 4.38 9.59 -18.52
N GLY A 83 3.49 9.29 -17.57
CA GLY A 83 2.06 9.61 -17.69
C GLY A 83 1.21 8.44 -18.20
N GLU A 84 1.83 7.44 -18.82
CA GLU A 84 1.18 6.25 -19.37
C GLU A 84 1.15 5.10 -18.36
N VAL A 85 0.16 4.22 -18.49
CA VAL A 85 -0.01 3.04 -17.64
C VAL A 85 0.48 1.82 -18.41
N TYR A 86 1.46 1.12 -17.84
CA TYR A 86 2.07 -0.06 -18.41
C TYR A 86 1.76 -1.29 -17.56
N GLU A 87 1.61 -2.45 -18.19
CA GLU A 87 1.50 -3.73 -17.48
C GLU A 87 2.88 -4.12 -16.94
N GLY A 88 2.96 -4.29 -15.62
CA GLY A 88 4.17 -4.71 -14.92
C GLY A 88 4.29 -6.23 -14.90
N LYS A 89 5.53 -6.73 -14.91
CA LYS A 89 5.83 -8.17 -14.74
C LYS A 89 5.77 -8.62 -13.27
N HIS A 90 5.32 -7.78 -12.35
CA HIS A 90 5.23 -8.09 -10.92
C HIS A 90 3.90 -8.75 -10.59
N THR A 91 3.91 -9.65 -9.60
CA THR A 91 2.70 -10.34 -9.15
C THR A 91 1.71 -9.31 -8.58
N SER A 92 0.50 -9.27 -9.15
CA SER A 92 -0.60 -8.44 -8.66
C SER A 92 -1.01 -8.89 -7.25
N ILE A 93 -1.25 -7.91 -6.37
CA ILE A 93 -1.75 -8.15 -5.03
C ILE A 93 -3.28 -8.17 -5.05
N VAL A 94 -3.89 -7.33 -5.87
CA VAL A 94 -5.34 -7.14 -5.97
C VAL A 94 -5.80 -7.38 -7.41
N ASP A 95 -6.96 -8.01 -7.57
CA ASP A 95 -7.59 -8.20 -8.87
C ASP A 95 -8.18 -6.89 -9.39
N ARG A 96 -8.16 -6.68 -10.72
CA ARG A 96 -8.69 -5.45 -11.33
C ARG A 96 -10.17 -5.25 -11.00
N ALA A 97 -10.94 -6.32 -10.90
CA ALA A 97 -12.35 -6.29 -10.53
C ALA A 97 -12.59 -5.80 -9.08
N LEU A 98 -11.66 -6.07 -8.17
CA LEU A 98 -11.76 -5.57 -6.78
C LEU A 98 -11.29 -4.11 -6.68
N PHE A 99 -10.42 -3.67 -7.59
CA PHE A 99 -9.92 -2.30 -7.64
C PHE A 99 -10.94 -1.30 -8.19
N ASP A 100 -11.76 -1.71 -9.16
CA ASP A 100 -12.73 -0.84 -9.85
C ASP A 100 -14.03 -0.57 -9.04
N ARG A 101 -14.21 -1.29 -7.93
CA ARG A 101 -15.43 -1.27 -7.10
C ARG A 101 -15.29 -0.37 -5.87
#